data_AF-A0A382AY29-F1
#
_entry.id   AF-A0A382AY29-F1
#
_cell.length_a   1.000
_cell.length_b   1.000
_cell.length_c   1.000
_cell.angle_alpha   90.00
_cell.angle_beta   90.00
_cell.angle_gamma   90.00
#
_symmetry.space_group_name_H-M   'P 1'
#
loop_
_entity.id
_entity.type
_entity.pdbx_description
1 polymer ?
#
loop_
_entity_poly.entity_id
_entity_poly.type
_entity_poly.pdbx_seq_one_letter_code
_entity_poly.pdbx_strand_id
1 'polypeptide(L)'
;MSAKHQATNRRVQAEWMAKRLAEGWVYNKEYRGAGLPLIKGRRFLVKDKPKPGWYKFDQHVINPKGTEWIECYGPFTKNGVDKLGCGSHAIAPERIARVEQATPAQKAAEVQARKAARKADRERAKDLIEAA
;
A
#
# COMPACT_ATOMS: atom_id res chain seq x y z
N MET A 1 7.88 -24.32 2.86
CA MET A 1 8.94 -23.40 3.35
C MET A 1 9.16 -23.67 4.83
N SER A 2 10.41 -23.96 5.25
CA SER A 2 10.75 -24.16 6.67
C SER A 2 10.83 -22.81 7.43
N ALA A 3 10.52 -22.80 8.72
CA ALA A 3 10.53 -21.60 9.57
C ALA A 3 11.88 -20.85 9.55
N LYS A 4 13.01 -21.58 9.41
CA LYS A 4 14.35 -20.98 9.27
C LYS A 4 14.48 -20.14 7.98
N HIS A 5 13.91 -20.61 6.87
CA HIS A 5 13.90 -19.87 5.60
C HIS A 5 13.03 -18.61 5.68
N GLN A 6 11.93 -18.65 6.43
CA GLN A 6 11.08 -17.48 6.63
C GLN A 6 11.81 -16.38 7.42
N ALA A 7 12.55 -16.75 8.46
CA ALA A 7 13.33 -15.81 9.26
C ALA A 7 14.42 -15.12 8.42
N THR A 8 15.18 -15.89 7.62
CA THR A 8 16.20 -15.33 6.72
C THR A 8 15.60 -14.38 5.69
N ASN A 9 14.49 -14.76 5.05
CA ASN A 9 13.83 -13.90 4.07
C ASN A 9 13.34 -12.58 4.69
N ARG A 10 12.79 -12.63 5.90
CA ARG A 10 12.39 -11.41 6.64
C ARG A 10 13.58 -10.51 6.93
N ARG A 11 14.73 -11.08 7.32
CA ARG A 11 15.94 -10.30 7.59
C ARG A 11 16.46 -9.62 6.33
N VAL A 12 16.61 -10.38 5.24
CA VAL A 12 17.06 -9.85 3.94
C VAL A 12 16.12 -8.74 3.45
N GLN A 13 14.81 -8.93 3.60
CA GLN A 13 13.83 -7.92 3.21
C GLN A 13 13.94 -6.66 4.07
N ALA A 14 14.17 -6.79 5.38
CA ALA A 14 14.37 -5.66 6.28
C ALA A 14 15.65 -4.89 5.95
N GLU A 15 16.77 -5.57 5.72
CA GLU A 15 18.05 -4.97 5.31
C GLU A 15 17.89 -4.20 3.98
N TRP A 16 17.19 -4.81 3.02
CA TRP A 16 16.94 -4.18 1.72
C TRP A 16 16.04 -2.95 1.82
N MET A 17 14.98 -3.00 2.65
CA MET A 17 14.14 -1.84 2.92
C MET A 17 14.93 -0.74 3.62
N ALA A 18 15.74 -1.06 4.62
CA ALA A 18 16.58 -0.09 5.32
C ALA A 18 17.55 0.61 4.37
N LYS A 19 18.19 -0.15 3.46
CA LYS A 19 19.06 0.40 2.43
C LYS A 19 18.31 1.37 1.50
N ARG A 20 17.12 1.00 1.03
CA ARG A 20 16.31 1.89 0.18
C ARG A 20 15.84 3.13 0.91
N LEU A 21 15.41 3.01 2.17
CA LEU A 21 15.08 4.18 2.99
C LEU A 21 16.28 5.13 3.12
N ALA A 22 17.49 4.60 3.35
CA ALA A 22 18.71 5.38 3.42
C ALA A 22 19.09 6.04 2.08
N GLU A 23 18.79 5.40 0.95
CA GLU A 23 18.95 5.96 -0.40
C GLU A 23 17.91 7.05 -0.73
N GLY A 24 16.93 7.31 0.15
CA GLY A 24 15.91 8.36 -0.03
C GLY A 24 14.60 7.87 -0.62
N TRP A 25 14.34 6.56 -0.61
CA TRP A 25 13.07 6.01 -1.07
C TRP A 25 11.96 6.25 -0.05
N VAL A 26 10.76 6.53 -0.53
CA VAL A 26 9.56 6.74 0.31
C VAL A 26 8.55 5.63 0.06
N TYR A 27 8.04 5.05 1.15
CA TYR A 27 7.04 3.98 1.13
C TYR A 27 5.78 4.42 1.87
N ASN A 28 4.72 4.66 1.11
CA ASN A 28 3.43 5.12 1.62
C ASN A 28 2.42 3.97 1.64
N LYS A 29 1.76 3.77 2.78
CA LYS A 29 0.68 2.78 2.94
C LYS A 29 -0.66 3.24 2.34
N GLU A 30 -0.70 4.47 1.84
CA GLU A 30 -1.87 5.09 1.25
C GLU A 30 -1.45 5.87 0.00
N TYR A 31 -2.26 5.82 -1.05
CA TYR A 31 -2.15 6.66 -2.24
C TYR A 31 -3.44 7.43 -2.49
N ARG A 32 -3.37 8.74 -2.73
CA ARG A 32 -4.55 9.62 -2.86
C ARG A 32 -4.78 10.19 -4.26
N GLY A 33 -3.93 9.91 -5.24
CA GLY A 33 -4.02 10.53 -6.57
C GLY A 33 -5.11 9.98 -7.50
N ALA A 34 -5.80 8.88 -7.15
CA ALA A 34 -6.81 8.22 -8.00
C ALA A 34 -8.27 8.60 -7.64
N GLY A 35 -8.50 9.79 -7.07
CA GLY A 35 -9.81 10.30 -6.64
C GLY A 35 -10.35 9.67 -5.34
N LEU A 36 -10.15 8.36 -5.13
CA LEU A 36 -10.36 7.69 -3.85
C LEU A 36 -9.02 7.19 -3.28
N PRO A 37 -8.86 7.20 -1.95
CA PRO A 37 -7.64 6.69 -1.33
C PRO A 37 -7.53 5.18 -1.56
N LEU A 38 -6.38 4.77 -2.08
CA LEU A 38 -5.93 3.38 -2.08
C LEU A 38 -5.19 3.11 -0.78
N ILE A 39 -5.70 2.17 -0.02
CA ILE A 39 -5.10 1.66 1.22
C ILE A 39 -4.82 0.18 1.05
N LYS A 40 -3.87 -0.34 1.84
CA LYS A 40 -3.47 -1.76 1.76
C LYS A 40 -4.68 -2.68 1.74
N GLY A 41 -4.76 -3.49 0.68
CA GLY A 41 -5.81 -4.46 0.45
C GLY A 41 -7.04 -3.96 -0.33
N ARG A 42 -7.18 -2.65 -0.58
CA ARG A 42 -8.25 -2.11 -1.43
C ARG A 42 -7.95 -2.43 -2.90
N ARG A 43 -8.99 -2.74 -3.66
CA ARG A 43 -8.85 -3.13 -5.08
C ARG A 43 -9.01 -1.94 -6.01
N PHE A 44 -8.39 -2.01 -7.16
CA PHE A 44 -8.54 -1.02 -8.23
C PHE A 44 -8.45 -1.68 -9.61
N LEU A 45 -9.05 -1.04 -10.61
CA LEU A 45 -9.12 -1.50 -11.98
C LEU A 45 -8.05 -0.83 -12.82
N VAL A 46 -7.31 -1.64 -13.56
CA VAL A 46 -6.40 -1.24 -14.64
C VAL A 46 -7.05 -1.68 -15.95
N LYS A 47 -7.27 -0.75 -16.89
CA LYS A 47 -7.96 -1.03 -18.16
C LYS A 47 -7.02 -1.21 -19.34
N ASP A 48 -5.82 -0.67 -19.26
CA ASP A 48 -4.87 -0.65 -20.35
C ASP A 48 -4.06 -1.96 -20.44
N LYS A 49 -3.53 -2.22 -21.63
CA LYS A 49 -2.73 -3.42 -21.93
C LYS A 49 -1.33 -3.32 -21.28
N PRO A 50 -0.60 -4.44 -21.07
CA PRO A 50 -0.91 -5.81 -21.48
C PRO A 50 -1.76 -6.61 -20.48
N LYS A 51 -1.93 -6.15 -19.24
CA LYS A 51 -2.59 -6.91 -18.16
C LYS A 51 -3.80 -6.16 -17.58
N PRO A 52 -4.93 -6.13 -18.29
CA PRO A 52 -6.13 -5.49 -17.77
C PRO A 52 -6.79 -6.35 -16.68
N GLY A 53 -7.23 -5.72 -15.60
CA GLY A 53 -7.89 -6.42 -14.51
C GLY A 53 -7.94 -5.64 -13.22
N TRP A 54 -8.42 -6.32 -12.18
CA TRP A 54 -8.43 -5.77 -10.85
C TRP A 54 -7.14 -6.12 -10.13
N TYR A 55 -6.59 -5.18 -9.39
CA TYR A 55 -5.39 -5.35 -8.60
C TYR A 55 -5.69 -4.97 -7.16
N LYS A 56 -4.95 -5.57 -6.22
CA LYS A 56 -5.02 -5.26 -4.79
C LYS A 56 -3.83 -4.40 -4.43
N PHE A 57 -4.09 -3.20 -3.92
CA PHE A 57 -3.04 -2.27 -3.52
C PHE A 57 -2.24 -2.83 -2.34
N ASP A 58 -0.91 -2.74 -2.40
CA ASP A 58 -0.03 -3.06 -1.28
C ASP A 58 0.58 -1.78 -0.70
N GLN A 59 1.29 -1.02 -1.54
CA GLN A 59 1.94 0.23 -1.14
C GLN A 59 2.24 1.13 -2.33
N HIS A 60 2.44 2.41 -2.04
CA HIS A 60 2.89 3.43 -2.97
C HIS A 60 4.36 3.73 -2.72
N VAL A 61 5.18 3.66 -3.76
CA VAL A 61 6.63 3.80 -3.66
C VAL A 61 7.08 4.98 -4.51
N ILE A 62 7.91 5.84 -3.93
CA ILE A 62 8.52 6.97 -4.59
C ILE A 62 10.03 6.81 -4.49
N ASN A 63 10.71 6.81 -5.63
CA ASN A 63 12.16 6.74 -5.65
C ASN A 63 12.79 8.13 -5.40
N PRO A 64 14.11 8.22 -5.16
CA PRO A 64 14.79 9.48 -4.89
C PRO A 64 14.76 10.49 -6.05
N LYS A 65 14.44 10.03 -7.27
CA LYS A 65 14.28 10.89 -8.46
C LYS A 65 12.85 11.44 -8.60
N GLY A 66 11.96 11.12 -7.66
CA GLY A 66 10.55 11.51 -7.68
C GLY A 66 9.67 10.64 -8.57
N THR A 67 10.18 9.54 -9.14
CA THR A 67 9.34 8.59 -9.89
C THR A 67 8.52 7.76 -8.92
N GLU A 68 7.20 7.74 -9.14
CA GLU A 68 6.25 6.99 -8.31
C GLU A 68 5.68 5.76 -9.03
N TRP A 69 5.36 4.73 -8.26
CA TRP A 69 4.55 3.60 -8.71
C TRP A 69 3.78 2.95 -7.56
N ILE A 70 2.78 2.18 -7.95
CA ILE A 70 1.93 1.41 -7.06
C ILE A 70 2.39 -0.04 -7.10
N GLU A 71 2.87 -0.53 -5.96
CA GLU A 71 3.08 -1.96 -5.76
C GLU A 71 1.75 -2.61 -5.40
N CYS A 72 1.45 -3.69 -6.11
CA CYS A 72 0.15 -4.33 -6.06
C CYS A 72 0.24 -5.82 -6.39
N TYR A 73 -0.85 -6.54 -6.12
CA TYR A 73 -0.99 -7.95 -6.46
C TYR A 73 -2.20 -8.16 -7.39
N GLY A 74 -2.06 -8.97 -8.43
CA GLY A 74 -3.10 -9.23 -9.43
C GLY A 74 -2.49 -9.66 -10.77
N PRO A 75 -3.20 -9.59 -11.91
CA PRO A 75 -4.60 -9.17 -12.03
C PRO A 75 -5.59 -10.25 -11.59
N PHE A 76 -6.73 -9.80 -11.08
CA PHE A 76 -7.91 -10.57 -10.73
C PHE A 76 -9.07 -10.26 -11.68
N THR A 77 -10.04 -11.16 -11.75
CA THR A 77 -11.38 -10.89 -12.28
C THR A 77 -12.14 -9.91 -11.38
N LYS A 78 -13.27 -9.36 -11.84
CA LYS A 78 -14.11 -8.48 -11.00
C LYS A 78 -14.51 -9.15 -9.68
N ASN A 79 -14.74 -10.46 -9.69
CA ASN A 79 -15.17 -11.23 -8.53
C ASN A 79 -14.01 -11.68 -7.62
N GLY A 80 -12.76 -11.32 -7.94
CA GLY A 80 -11.59 -11.62 -7.09
C GLY A 80 -10.90 -12.95 -7.40
N VAL A 81 -11.22 -13.57 -8.53
CA VAL A 81 -10.54 -14.79 -9.00
C VAL A 81 -9.25 -14.41 -9.73
N ASP A 82 -8.17 -15.11 -9.47
CA ASP A 82 -6.87 -14.91 -10.12
C ASP A 82 -6.97 -15.07 -11.64
N LYS A 83 -6.35 -14.16 -12.39
CA LYS A 83 -6.16 -14.33 -13.84
C LYS A 83 -4.78 -14.95 -14.14
N LEU A 84 -4.59 -15.41 -15.37
CA LEU A 84 -3.27 -15.78 -15.86
C LEU A 84 -2.26 -14.63 -15.66
N GLY A 85 -1.11 -14.95 -15.08
CA GLY A 85 -0.09 -13.96 -14.74
C GLY A 85 -0.36 -13.18 -13.44
N CYS A 86 -1.21 -13.72 -12.56
CA CYS A 86 -1.40 -13.23 -11.19
C CYS A 86 -0.08 -13.26 -10.40
N GLY A 87 0.24 -12.18 -9.72
CA GLY A 87 1.48 -12.03 -8.95
C GLY A 87 1.69 -10.60 -8.49
N SER A 88 2.90 -10.28 -8.01
CA SER A 88 3.28 -8.93 -7.63
C SER A 88 3.63 -8.09 -8.87
N HIS A 89 3.13 -6.86 -8.94
CA HIS A 89 3.42 -5.91 -10.02
C HIS A 89 3.71 -4.51 -9.45
N ALA A 90 4.52 -3.76 -10.19
CA ALA A 90 4.64 -2.32 -10.06
C ALA A 90 3.96 -1.67 -11.26
N ILE A 91 3.01 -0.77 -11.01
CA ILE A 91 2.29 -0.05 -12.05
C ILE A 91 2.37 1.45 -11.82
N ALA A 92 2.40 2.22 -12.89
CA ALA A 92 2.37 3.66 -12.80
C ALA A 92 0.98 4.15 -12.34
N PRO A 93 0.87 5.17 -11.47
CA PRO A 93 -0.40 5.54 -10.85
C PRO A 93 -1.49 6.00 -11.84
N GLU A 94 -1.10 6.62 -12.95
CA GLU A 94 -1.97 7.08 -14.03
C GLU A 94 -2.75 5.94 -14.72
N ARG A 95 -2.29 4.69 -14.56
CA ARG A 95 -2.96 3.51 -15.10
C ARG A 95 -4.20 3.11 -14.28
N ILE A 96 -4.38 3.69 -13.10
CA ILE A 96 -5.53 3.40 -12.24
C ILE A 96 -6.77 4.04 -12.84
N ALA A 97 -7.63 3.23 -13.45
CA ALA A 97 -8.86 3.70 -14.07
C ALA A 97 -10.01 3.86 -13.07
N ARG A 98 -10.03 3.06 -12.00
CA ARG A 98 -11.09 3.09 -10.98
C ARG A 98 -10.64 2.42 -9.69
N VAL A 99 -11.00 3.00 -8.55
CA VAL A 99 -10.82 2.37 -7.24
C VAL A 99 -12.14 1.71 -6.79
N GLU A 100 -12.05 0.53 -6.19
CA GLU A 100 -13.19 -0.14 -5.56
C GLU A 100 -13.69 0.71 -4.39
N GLN A 101 -15.00 0.91 -4.30
CA GLN A 101 -15.58 1.63 -3.17
C GLN A 101 -15.37 0.82 -1.88
N ALA A 102 -15.02 1.53 -0.81
CA ALA A 102 -14.91 0.94 0.50
C ALA A 102 -16.24 0.28 0.91
N THR A 103 -16.17 -0.98 1.33
CA THR A 103 -17.33 -1.63 1.96
C THR A 103 -17.66 -0.94 3.30
N PRO A 104 -18.89 -1.06 3.83
CA PRO A 104 -19.23 -0.49 5.14
C PRO A 104 -18.26 -0.92 6.26
N ALA A 105 -17.80 -2.18 6.23
CA ALA A 105 -16.80 -2.70 7.17
C ALA A 105 -15.45 -1.98 7.02
N GLN A 106 -14.98 -1.78 5.79
CA GLN A 106 -13.74 -1.04 5.53
C GLN A 106 -13.87 0.43 5.94
N LYS A 107 -15.02 1.06 5.70
CA LYS A 107 -15.30 2.44 6.16
C LYS A 107 -15.25 2.52 7.68
N ALA A 108 -15.87 1.56 8.39
CA ALA A 108 -15.84 1.51 9.85
C ALA A 108 -14.40 1.35 10.39
N ALA A 109 -13.61 0.45 9.79
CA ALA A 109 -12.20 0.27 10.15
C ALA A 109 -11.37 1.55 9.88
N GLU A 110 -11.61 2.23 8.77
CA GLU A 110 -10.94 3.51 8.43
C GLU A 110 -11.27 4.61 9.44
N VAL A 111 -12.54 4.71 9.87
CA VAL A 111 -12.97 5.64 10.92
C VAL A 111 -12.30 5.32 12.25
N GLN A 112 -12.23 4.05 12.64
CA GLN A 112 -11.56 3.62 13.86
C GLN A 112 -10.05 3.92 13.82
N ALA A 113 -9.38 3.63 12.71
CA ALA A 113 -7.96 3.93 12.53
C ALA A 113 -7.67 5.43 12.64
N ARG A 114 -8.52 6.29 12.05
CA ARG A 114 -8.40 7.75 12.18
C ARG A 114 -8.59 8.24 13.61
N LYS A 115 -9.55 7.67 14.35
CA LYS A 115 -9.74 8.00 15.77
C LYS A 115 -8.51 7.62 16.60
N ALA A 116 -7.93 6.45 16.34
CA ALA A 116 -6.72 5.99 17.02
C ALA A 116 -5.51 6.89 16.72
N ALA A 117 -5.29 7.26 15.46
CA ALA A 117 -4.21 8.18 15.06
C ALA A 117 -4.34 9.54 15.77
N ARG A 118 -5.54 10.15 15.76
CA ARG A 118 -5.79 11.42 16.48
C ARG A 118 -5.55 11.32 17.98
N LYS A 119 -5.87 10.17 18.59
CA LYS A 119 -5.61 9.94 20.01
C LYS A 119 -4.10 9.89 20.27
N ALA A 120 -3.35 9.15 19.46
CA ALA A 120 -1.89 9.04 19.58
C ALA A 120 -1.20 10.40 19.36
N ASP A 121 -1.65 11.20 18.39
CA ASP A 121 -1.11 12.55 18.14
C ASP A 121 -1.37 13.46 19.35
N ARG A 122 -2.55 13.37 19.97
CA ARG A 122 -2.89 14.13 21.18
C ARG A 122 -2.04 13.71 22.38
N GLU A 123 -1.77 12.42 22.54
CA GLU A 123 -0.90 11.91 23.61
C GLU A 123 0.54 12.39 23.43
N ARG A 124 1.11 12.27 22.22
CA ARG A 124 2.43 12.83 21.91
C ARG A 124 2.54 14.33 22.16
N ALA A 125 1.48 15.09 21.83
CA ALA A 125 1.47 16.53 22.06
C ALA A 125 1.48 16.87 23.56
N LYS A 126 0.85 16.04 24.41
CA LYS A 126 0.92 16.22 25.87
C LYS A 126 2.30 15.91 26.42
N ASP A 127 2.90 14.79 25.99
CA ASP A 127 4.24 14.40 26.43
C ASP A 127 5.28 15.48 26.10
N LEU A 128 5.15 16.14 24.95
CA LEU A 128 6.02 17.26 24.56
C LEU A 128 5.81 18.53 25.40
N ILE A 129 4.60 18.76 25.91
CA ILE A 129 4.31 19.90 26.79
C ILE A 129 4.79 19.62 28.21
N GLU A 130 4.70 18.38 28.69
CA GLU A 130 5.17 18.00 30.03
C GLU A 130 6.70 17.85 30.12
N ALA A 131 7.37 17.64 28.99
CA ALA A 131 8.84 17.56 28.90
C ALA A 131 9.56 18.90 28.65
N ALA A 132 8.81 20.00 28.46
CA ALA A 132 9.32 21.35 28.20
C ALA A 132 9.17 22.27 29.42
#